data_AF-A0A1Z9UKW6-F1
#
_entry.id   AF-A0A1Z9UKW6-F1
#
_cell.length_a   1.000
_cell.length_b   1.000
_cell.length_c   1.000
_cell.angle_alpha   90.00
_cell.angle_beta   90.00
_cell.angle_gamma   90.00
#
_symmetry.space_group_name_H-M   'P 1'
#
loop_
_entity.id
_entity.type
_entity.pdbx_description
1 polymer ?
#
loop_
_entity_poly.entity_id
_entity_poly.type
_entity_poly.pdbx_seq_one_letter_code
_entity_poly.pdbx_strand_id
1 'polypeptide(L)'
;MRRISIRGSLFSVIEDGVRTSLFNADFVDLVIVDAASISRVYYAGEYEQNVQKPPTCWSIDNQRPAQGVPKQDQQALRCLDCTHNIRGSGRNRGRACKFIQHLAVAFDGQLDKVYRLKLPATSIYGKTQRGHMPMQQYVNFLSSRGSKATCILTRVYFDELSNIPKLFFKPVRSLTEEEKSTVEETSSHISTRMVTSFIVEHSSPFKELSGFEINAT
;
A
#
# COMPACT_ATOMS: atom_id res chain seq x y z
N MET A 1 11.66 -7.42 1.71
CA MET A 1 11.07 -6.05 1.69
C MET A 1 10.11 -5.89 2.86
N ARG A 2 10.26 -4.82 3.64
CA ARG A 2 9.44 -4.55 4.83
C ARG A 2 8.08 -3.96 4.45
N ARG A 3 6.98 -4.51 4.96
CA ARG A 3 5.63 -3.97 4.69
C ARG A 3 4.71 -4.10 5.89
N ILE A 4 3.76 -3.17 6.00
CA ILE A 4 2.65 -3.23 6.95
C ILE A 4 1.42 -3.75 6.21
N SER A 5 0.85 -4.83 6.73
CA SER A 5 -0.43 -5.39 6.31
C SER A 5 -1.54 -4.88 7.22
N ILE A 6 -2.70 -4.61 6.64
CA ILE A 6 -3.94 -4.22 7.35
C ILE A 6 -5.02 -5.29 7.25
N ARG A 7 -4.63 -6.51 6.89
CA ARG A 7 -5.56 -7.60 6.59
C ARG A 7 -6.23 -8.09 7.88
N GLY A 8 -7.56 -8.19 7.84
CA GLY A 8 -8.37 -8.57 9.00
C GLY A 8 -8.57 -7.43 9.99
N SER A 9 -8.41 -6.17 9.54
CA SER A 9 -8.46 -4.99 10.41
C SER A 9 -7.48 -5.05 11.57
N LEU A 10 -6.30 -5.63 11.31
CA LEU A 10 -5.19 -5.76 12.24
C LEU A 10 -3.92 -5.28 11.54
N PHE A 11 -3.08 -4.54 12.27
CA PHE A 11 -1.75 -4.20 11.80
C PHE A 11 -0.83 -5.41 11.97
N SER A 12 -0.19 -5.85 10.89
CA SER A 12 0.89 -6.83 10.94
C SER A 12 2.10 -6.33 10.18
N VAL A 13 3.26 -6.44 10.79
CA VAL A 13 4.54 -6.19 10.14
C VAL A 13 4.99 -7.46 9.43
N ILE A 14 5.47 -7.33 8.20
CA ILE A 14 6.06 -8.42 7.43
C ILE A 14 7.49 -8.01 7.08
N GLU A 15 8.45 -8.73 7.64
CA GLU A 15 9.88 -8.57 7.40
C GLU A 15 10.47 -9.93 7.03
N ASP A 16 11.20 -9.98 5.91
CA ASP A 16 11.88 -11.19 5.44
C ASP A 16 10.99 -12.45 5.39
N GLY A 17 9.71 -12.26 5.04
CA GLY A 17 8.70 -13.31 4.94
C GLY A 17 8.02 -13.67 6.27
N VAL A 18 8.55 -13.22 7.39
CA VAL A 18 7.98 -13.44 8.73
C VAL A 18 6.90 -12.39 8.99
N ARG A 19 5.69 -12.85 9.34
CA ARG A 19 4.57 -11.98 9.70
C ARG A 19 4.42 -11.91 11.21
N THR A 20 4.56 -10.72 11.76
CA THR A 20 4.35 -10.42 13.18
C THR A 20 3.14 -9.51 13.33
N SER A 21 2.09 -9.98 13.99
CA SER A 21 0.94 -9.14 14.32
C SER A 21 1.31 -8.18 15.45
N LEU A 22 0.95 -6.91 15.30
CA LEU A 22 1.02 -5.93 16.37
C LEU A 22 -0.20 -6.15 17.26
N PHE A 23 -0.13 -7.17 18.14
CA PHE A 23 -1.23 -7.52 19.03
C PHE A 23 -1.58 -6.31 19.95
N ASN A 24 -2.89 -6.04 20.12
CA ASN A 24 -3.45 -4.99 20.99
C ASN A 24 -3.23 -3.52 20.57
N ALA A 25 -2.86 -3.25 19.33
CA ALA A 25 -2.73 -1.90 18.82
C ALA A 25 -3.97 -1.49 18.01
N ASP A 26 -4.93 -0.80 18.65
CA ASP A 26 -6.10 -0.18 17.96
C ASP A 26 -5.66 0.88 16.93
N PHE A 27 -4.46 1.41 17.13
CA PHE A 27 -3.80 2.39 16.29
C PHE A 27 -2.30 2.14 16.25
N VAL A 28 -1.64 2.69 15.24
CA VAL A 28 -0.19 2.79 15.17
C VAL A 28 0.20 4.25 14.95
N ASP A 29 1.25 4.70 15.63
CA ASP A 29 1.83 6.02 15.42
C ASP A 29 3.03 5.87 14.48
N LEU A 30 2.99 6.59 13.36
CA LEU A 30 3.97 6.51 12.28
C LEU A 30 4.23 7.87 11.64
N VAL A 31 5.40 8.00 11.02
CA VAL A 31 5.76 9.12 10.16
C VAL A 31 5.59 8.70 8.71
N ILE A 32 4.93 9.54 7.92
CA ILE A 32 4.86 9.34 6.47
C ILE A 32 6.15 9.90 5.87
N VAL A 33 6.98 9.03 5.31
CA VAL A 33 8.25 9.42 4.68
C VAL A 33 7.98 9.90 3.24
N ASP A 34 7.18 9.13 2.51
CA ASP A 34 6.89 9.40 1.10
C ASP A 34 5.56 8.75 0.69
N ALA A 35 4.96 9.23 -0.40
CA ALA A 35 3.70 8.74 -0.94
C ALA A 35 3.76 8.61 -2.45
N ALA A 36 3.48 7.42 -2.98
CA ALA A 36 3.39 7.22 -4.42
C ALA A 36 2.13 7.89 -4.97
N SER A 37 2.16 8.13 -6.28
CA SER A 37 0.97 8.41 -7.07
C SER A 37 -0.12 7.36 -6.82
N ILE A 38 -1.37 7.81 -6.84
CA ILE A 38 -2.50 6.91 -6.77
C ILE A 38 -2.48 6.04 -8.02
N SER A 39 -2.50 4.73 -7.79
CA SER A 39 -2.36 3.71 -8.80
C SER A 39 -3.63 2.87 -8.89
N ARG A 40 -3.65 1.96 -9.87
CA ARG A 40 -4.72 1.00 -10.07
C ARG A 40 -4.21 -0.41 -10.05
N VAL A 41 -5.07 -1.30 -9.61
CA VAL A 41 -4.81 -2.73 -9.59
C VAL A 41 -6.07 -3.52 -9.92
N TYR A 42 -5.96 -4.45 -10.85
CA TYR A 42 -6.99 -5.40 -11.23
C TYR A 42 -6.47 -6.83 -11.03
N TYR A 43 -7.31 -7.66 -10.43
CA TYR A 43 -7.07 -9.08 -10.26
C TYR A 43 -8.21 -9.81 -10.98
N ALA A 44 -7.87 -10.67 -11.94
CA ALA A 44 -8.84 -11.56 -12.56
C ALA A 44 -9.20 -12.72 -11.61
N GLY A 45 -10.45 -13.16 -11.70
CA GLY A 45 -10.99 -14.24 -10.86
C GLY A 45 -11.39 -13.78 -9.46
N GLU A 46 -11.80 -14.75 -8.64
CA GLU A 46 -12.24 -14.50 -7.28
C GLU A 46 -11.06 -14.34 -6.31
N TYR A 47 -11.30 -13.57 -5.25
CA TYR A 47 -10.33 -13.41 -4.17
C TYR A 47 -10.24 -14.70 -3.37
N GLU A 48 -9.07 -15.34 -3.40
CA GLU A 48 -8.76 -16.50 -2.58
C GLU A 48 -7.99 -16.09 -1.33
N GLN A 49 -8.52 -16.49 -0.18
CA GLN A 49 -7.90 -16.24 1.11
C GLN A 49 -6.56 -16.99 1.18
N ASN A 50 -5.48 -16.30 1.56
CA ASN A 50 -4.12 -16.86 1.70
C ASN A 50 -3.37 -17.19 0.40
N VAL A 51 -3.91 -16.86 -0.77
CA VAL A 51 -3.17 -17.01 -2.02
C VAL A 51 -2.60 -15.66 -2.46
N GLN A 52 -1.27 -15.59 -2.58
CA GLN A 52 -0.59 -14.41 -3.11
C GLN A 52 -0.57 -14.49 -4.64
N LYS A 53 -1.61 -13.94 -5.28
CA LYS A 53 -1.64 -13.80 -6.74
C LYS A 53 -1.13 -12.41 -7.14
N PRO A 54 -0.25 -12.30 -8.16
CA PRO A 54 0.06 -11.00 -8.75
C PRO A 54 -1.19 -10.42 -9.41
N PRO A 55 -1.28 -9.09 -9.54
CA PRO A 55 -2.37 -8.49 -10.28
C PRO A 55 -2.26 -8.83 -11.77
N THR A 56 -3.41 -9.07 -12.40
CA THR A 56 -3.50 -9.25 -13.85
C THR A 56 -3.10 -7.97 -14.57
N CYS A 57 -3.54 -6.81 -14.08
CA CYS A 57 -3.15 -5.52 -14.64
C CYS A 57 -2.98 -4.48 -13.53
N TRP A 58 -2.01 -3.58 -13.70
CA TRP A 58 -1.78 -2.47 -12.78
C TRP A 58 -1.23 -1.24 -13.51
N SER A 59 -1.34 -0.08 -12.87
CA SER A 59 -0.75 1.19 -13.33
C SER A 59 0.03 1.82 -12.18
N ILE A 60 1.06 2.60 -12.47
CA ILE A 60 1.78 3.35 -11.42
C ILE A 60 1.16 4.73 -11.12
N ASP A 61 0.41 5.29 -12.08
CA ASP A 61 -0.03 6.69 -12.10
C ASP A 61 -1.52 6.87 -12.41
N ASN A 62 -2.27 5.76 -12.48
CA ASN A 62 -3.69 5.75 -12.83
C ASN A 62 -3.98 6.27 -14.25
N GLN A 63 -2.99 6.32 -15.15
CA GLN A 63 -3.17 6.75 -16.55
C GLN A 63 -3.19 5.60 -17.54
N ARG A 64 -2.19 4.71 -17.49
CA ARG A 64 -2.02 3.59 -18.42
C ARG A 64 -1.49 2.34 -17.70
N PRO A 65 -1.68 1.12 -18.23
CA PRO A 65 -1.00 -0.06 -17.71
C PRO A 65 0.51 0.18 -17.61
N ALA A 66 1.12 -0.27 -16.52
CA ALA A 66 2.55 -0.14 -16.32
C ALA A 66 3.32 -0.98 -17.37
N GLN A 67 4.56 -0.59 -17.67
CA GLN A 67 5.40 -1.29 -18.65
C GLN A 67 5.64 -2.77 -18.31
N GLY A 68 5.60 -3.12 -17.02
CA GLY A 68 5.74 -4.51 -16.56
C GLY A 68 4.49 -5.40 -16.76
N VAL A 69 3.37 -4.84 -17.22
CA VAL A 69 2.14 -5.63 -17.50
C VAL A 69 2.27 -6.28 -18.88
N PRO A 70 2.22 -7.62 -18.99
CA PRO A 70 2.23 -8.30 -20.28
C PRO A 70 1.09 -7.79 -21.18
N LYS A 71 1.37 -7.61 -22.48
CA LYS A 71 0.41 -6.98 -23.41
C LYS A 71 -0.95 -7.70 -23.41
N GLN A 72 -0.96 -9.03 -23.32
CA GLN A 72 -2.17 -9.85 -23.27
C GLN A 72 -2.99 -9.64 -21.99
N ASP A 73 -2.36 -9.21 -20.89
CA ASP A 73 -3.02 -8.99 -19.60
C ASP A 73 -3.47 -7.54 -19.40
N GLN A 74 -3.11 -6.64 -20.31
CA GLN A 74 -3.55 -5.24 -20.27
C GLN A 74 -5.06 -5.15 -20.51
N GLN A 75 -5.77 -4.59 -19.55
CA GLN A 75 -7.24 -4.52 -19.60
C GLN A 75 -7.78 -3.37 -20.48
N ALA A 76 -6.93 -2.40 -20.83
CA ALA A 76 -7.21 -1.30 -21.74
C ALA A 76 -5.92 -0.51 -22.04
N LEU A 77 -5.91 0.28 -23.11
CA LEU A 77 -4.79 1.19 -23.44
C LEU A 77 -4.65 2.34 -22.43
N ARG A 78 -5.77 2.85 -21.91
CA ARG A 78 -5.81 3.86 -20.84
C ARG A 78 -6.67 3.34 -19.70
N CYS A 79 -6.27 3.65 -18.46
CA CYS A 79 -7.04 3.29 -17.27
C CYS A 79 -8.44 3.90 -17.26
N LEU A 80 -8.62 5.04 -17.92
CA LEU A 80 -9.91 5.70 -18.09
C LEU A 80 -10.90 4.86 -18.91
N ASP A 81 -10.41 4.15 -19.94
CA ASP A 81 -11.24 3.36 -20.86
C ASP A 81 -11.51 1.94 -20.36
N CYS A 82 -10.90 1.56 -19.22
CA CYS A 82 -11.01 0.20 -18.69
C CYS A 82 -12.43 -0.11 -18.20
N THR A 83 -13.02 -1.18 -18.72
CA THR A 83 -14.36 -1.65 -18.29
C THR A 83 -14.40 -2.01 -16.80
N HIS A 84 -13.28 -2.50 -16.25
CA HIS A 84 -13.14 -2.78 -14.82
C HIS A 84 -13.02 -1.52 -13.94
N ASN A 85 -12.88 -0.32 -14.51
CA ASN A 85 -12.94 0.95 -13.79
C ASN A 85 -14.38 1.51 -13.70
N ILE A 86 -15.35 0.87 -14.35
CA ILE A 86 -16.75 1.31 -14.27
C ILE A 86 -17.29 0.99 -12.86
N ARG A 87 -18.00 1.95 -12.25
CA ARG A 87 -18.67 1.72 -10.96
C ARG A 87 -19.72 0.62 -11.14
N GLY A 88 -19.68 -0.41 -10.31
CA GLY A 88 -20.53 -1.60 -10.44
C GLY A 88 -19.85 -2.80 -11.09
N SER A 89 -18.68 -2.62 -11.71
CA SER A 89 -17.90 -3.74 -12.30
C SER A 89 -17.32 -4.70 -11.25
N GLY A 90 -17.21 -4.27 -9.99
CA GLY A 90 -16.69 -5.09 -8.90
C GLY A 90 -17.71 -5.36 -7.80
N ARG A 91 -17.29 -6.18 -6.82
CA ARG A 91 -18.10 -6.55 -5.65
C ARG A 91 -18.56 -5.30 -4.87
N ASN A 92 -19.72 -5.40 -4.21
CA ASN A 92 -20.33 -4.33 -3.39
C ASN A 92 -20.57 -3.01 -4.15
N ARG A 93 -20.99 -3.10 -5.42
CA ARG A 93 -21.18 -1.94 -6.34
C ARG A 93 -19.89 -1.10 -6.52
N GLY A 94 -18.73 -1.71 -6.24
CA GLY A 94 -17.42 -1.10 -6.37
C GLY A 94 -16.87 -1.17 -7.79
N ARG A 95 -15.58 -0.87 -7.93
CA ARG A 95 -14.82 -1.07 -9.17
C ARG A 95 -14.00 -2.34 -9.05
N ALA A 96 -13.94 -3.15 -10.09
CA ALA A 96 -13.07 -4.33 -10.12
C ALA A 96 -11.59 -3.91 -10.18
N CYS A 97 -11.27 -2.90 -10.98
CA CYS A 97 -9.96 -2.24 -11.02
C CYS A 97 -9.90 -1.17 -9.93
N LYS A 98 -9.31 -1.54 -8.79
CA LYS A 98 -9.32 -0.77 -7.54
C LYS A 98 -8.25 0.30 -7.54
N PHE A 99 -8.56 1.45 -6.94
CA PHE A 99 -7.54 2.44 -6.57
C PHE A 99 -6.74 1.94 -5.38
N ILE A 100 -5.43 2.16 -5.44
CA ILE A 100 -4.52 1.94 -4.32
C ILE A 100 -3.53 3.09 -4.24
N GLN A 101 -2.94 3.28 -3.07
CA GLN A 101 -1.82 4.18 -2.89
C GLN A 101 -0.83 3.50 -1.95
N HIS A 102 0.44 3.56 -2.31
CA HIS A 102 1.51 3.09 -1.45
C HIS A 102 2.10 4.27 -0.69
N LEU A 103 2.33 4.07 0.61
CA LEU A 103 3.07 4.99 1.46
C LEU A 103 4.36 4.31 1.91
N ALA A 104 5.45 5.07 1.94
CA ALA A 104 6.62 4.76 2.75
C ALA A 104 6.39 5.39 4.13
N VAL A 105 6.48 4.58 5.19
CA VAL A 105 6.24 5.01 6.55
C VAL A 105 7.32 4.47 7.48
N ALA A 106 7.60 5.16 8.56
CA ALA A 106 8.47 4.68 9.64
C ALA A 106 7.70 4.73 10.96
N PHE A 107 7.93 3.76 11.85
CA PHE A 107 7.29 3.76 13.17
C PHE A 107 7.92 4.81 14.09
N ASP A 108 7.15 5.31 15.05
CA ASP A 108 7.70 6.16 16.11
C ASP A 108 8.84 5.43 16.85
N GLY A 109 9.94 6.14 17.09
CA GLY A 109 11.17 5.57 17.66
C GLY A 109 11.99 4.66 16.75
N GLN A 110 11.59 4.42 15.49
CA GLN A 110 12.35 3.63 14.50
C GLN A 110 12.33 4.32 13.12
N LEU A 111 12.72 5.58 13.09
CA LEU A 111 12.65 6.43 11.89
C LEU A 111 13.61 6.01 10.76
N ASP A 112 14.65 5.23 11.09
CA ASP A 112 15.62 4.63 10.16
C ASP A 112 15.04 3.44 9.38
N LYS A 113 13.91 2.87 9.83
CA LYS A 113 13.28 1.70 9.20
C LYS A 113 12.02 2.08 8.43
N VAL A 114 12.14 2.04 7.10
CA VAL A 114 11.00 2.25 6.19
C VAL A 114 10.22 0.97 5.96
N TYR A 115 8.91 1.09 6.12
CA TYR A 115 7.91 0.10 5.78
C TYR A 115 7.03 0.61 4.66
N ARG A 116 6.58 -0.30 3.80
CA ARG A 116 5.52 0.00 2.84
C ARG A 116 4.14 -0.26 3.43
N LEU A 117 3.27 0.74 3.45
CA LEU A 117 1.85 0.61 3.76
C LEU A 117 1.01 0.77 2.47
N LYS A 118 0.11 -0.17 2.20
CA LYS A 118 -0.82 -0.10 1.05
C LYS A 118 -2.19 0.40 1.54
N LEU A 119 -2.62 1.53 1.01
CA LEU A 119 -3.95 2.10 1.27
C LEU A 119 -4.97 1.64 0.23
N PRO A 120 -6.14 1.14 0.65
CA PRO A 120 -7.28 0.95 -0.24
C PRO A 120 -7.97 2.27 -0.57
N ALA A 121 -8.76 2.30 -1.64
CA ALA A 121 -9.54 3.46 -2.09
C ALA A 121 -10.32 4.16 -0.95
N THR A 122 -10.88 3.40 -0.01
CA THR A 122 -11.68 3.90 1.11
C THR A 122 -10.88 4.61 2.19
N SER A 123 -9.57 4.36 2.27
CA SER A 123 -8.64 5.09 3.15
C SER A 123 -8.00 6.29 2.46
N ILE A 124 -7.97 6.31 1.12
CA ILE A 124 -7.41 7.41 0.32
C ILE A 124 -8.45 8.52 0.19
N TYR A 125 -9.64 8.15 -0.29
CA TYR A 125 -10.74 9.04 -0.63
C TYR A 125 -11.80 9.05 0.45
N GLY A 126 -12.62 10.10 0.46
CA GLY A 126 -13.78 10.23 1.32
C GLY A 126 -13.92 11.63 1.87
N LYS A 127 -14.99 11.83 2.65
CA LYS A 127 -15.20 13.04 3.44
C LYS A 127 -14.77 12.78 4.88
N THR A 128 -14.32 13.83 5.55
CA THR A 128 -14.10 13.79 7.00
C THR A 128 -15.43 13.54 7.70
N GLN A 129 -15.46 12.59 8.63
CA GLN A 129 -16.66 12.26 9.41
C GLN A 129 -16.30 12.36 10.88
N ARG A 130 -16.93 13.27 11.64
CA ARG A 130 -16.67 13.44 13.09
C ARG A 130 -15.18 13.59 13.44
N GLY A 131 -14.39 14.23 12.57
CA GLY A 131 -12.94 14.40 12.74
C GLY A 131 -12.09 13.22 12.24
N HIS A 132 -12.69 12.11 11.82
CA HIS A 132 -12.00 11.00 11.17
C HIS A 132 -11.67 11.35 9.72
N MET A 133 -10.37 11.46 9.40
CA MET A 133 -9.91 11.93 8.09
C MET A 133 -9.30 10.78 7.27
N PRO A 134 -9.79 10.50 6.05
CA PRO A 134 -9.03 9.71 5.09
C PRO A 134 -7.82 10.51 4.59
N MET A 135 -6.86 9.83 3.95
CA MET A 135 -5.54 10.38 3.61
C MET A 135 -5.60 11.73 2.88
N GLN A 136 -6.43 11.88 1.85
CA GLN A 136 -6.52 13.16 1.12
C GLN A 136 -7.04 14.31 1.98
N GLN A 137 -8.04 14.04 2.84
CA GLN A 137 -8.58 15.06 3.74
C GLN A 137 -7.56 15.41 4.83
N TYR A 138 -6.80 14.42 5.30
CA TYR A 138 -5.72 14.62 6.26
C TYR A 138 -4.60 15.51 5.70
N VAL A 139 -4.13 15.24 4.48
CA VAL A 139 -3.11 16.07 3.84
C VAL A 139 -3.62 17.50 3.63
N ASN A 140 -4.85 17.66 3.11
CA ASN A 140 -5.47 18.98 2.94
C ASN A 140 -5.61 19.73 4.28
N PHE A 141 -6.00 19.03 5.35
CA PHE A 141 -6.10 19.57 6.70
C PHE A 141 -4.75 20.11 7.19
N LEU A 142 -3.66 19.38 6.98
CA LEU A 142 -2.32 19.83 7.35
C LEU A 142 -1.84 21.00 6.50
N SER A 143 -2.01 20.92 5.17
CA SER A 143 -1.57 21.97 4.25
C SER A 143 -2.29 23.28 4.48
N SER A 144 -3.59 23.26 4.81
CA SER A 144 -4.34 24.47 5.20
C SER A 144 -3.81 25.16 6.46
N ARG A 145 -2.95 24.49 7.23
CA ARG A 145 -2.28 24.98 8.45
C ARG A 145 -0.77 25.13 8.28
N GLY A 146 -0.28 25.12 7.03
CA GLY A 146 1.15 25.28 6.74
C GLY A 146 2.03 24.09 7.14
N SER A 147 1.46 22.92 7.41
CA SER A 147 2.21 21.71 7.76
C SER A 147 2.17 20.67 6.63
N LYS A 148 3.22 19.84 6.55
CA LYS A 148 3.31 18.69 5.65
C LYS A 148 3.20 17.40 6.45
N ALA A 149 2.60 16.37 5.85
CA ALA A 149 2.45 15.07 6.49
C ALA A 149 3.81 14.42 6.86
N THR A 150 4.88 14.77 6.15
CA THR A 150 6.25 14.30 6.40
C THR A 150 6.89 14.88 7.66
N CYS A 151 6.33 15.96 8.21
CA CYS A 151 6.86 16.64 9.39
C CYS A 151 6.02 16.37 10.65
N ILE A 152 5.07 15.42 10.59
CA ILE A 152 4.07 15.18 11.62
C ILE A 152 4.07 13.70 12.00
N LEU A 153 4.17 13.42 13.31
CA LEU A 153 3.84 12.11 13.83
C LEU A 153 2.34 11.88 13.69
N THR A 154 1.97 10.84 12.94
CA THR A 154 0.61 10.58 12.50
C THR A 154 0.09 9.30 13.13
N ARG A 155 -1.05 9.39 13.81
CA ARG A 155 -1.80 8.23 14.28
C ARG A 155 -2.64 7.66 13.15
N VAL A 156 -2.49 6.37 12.89
CA VAL A 156 -3.25 5.62 11.89
C VAL A 156 -4.04 4.53 12.59
N TYR A 157 -5.34 4.48 12.35
CA TYR A 157 -6.27 3.59 13.06
C TYR A 157 -7.41 3.14 12.16
N PHE A 158 -8.08 2.06 12.54
CA PHE A 158 -9.17 1.49 11.76
C PHE A 158 -10.49 2.24 11.97
N ASP A 159 -11.33 2.25 10.93
CA ASP A 159 -12.74 2.58 11.06
C ASP A 159 -13.49 1.37 11.64
N GLU A 160 -13.83 1.42 12.93
CA GLU A 160 -14.55 0.35 13.66
C GLU A 160 -15.94 0.06 13.08
N LEU A 161 -16.53 1.02 12.38
CA LEU A 161 -17.85 0.87 11.75
C LEU A 161 -17.75 0.24 10.35
N SER A 162 -16.53 0.08 9.83
CA SER A 162 -16.30 -0.45 8.49
C SER A 162 -16.08 -1.96 8.52
N ASN A 163 -16.85 -2.67 7.69
CA ASN A 163 -16.67 -4.12 7.47
C ASN A 163 -15.46 -4.47 6.57
N ILE A 164 -14.78 -3.46 6.04
CA ILE A 164 -13.53 -3.59 5.28
C ILE A 164 -12.43 -2.81 5.98
N PRO A 165 -11.16 -3.23 5.87
CA PRO A 165 -10.03 -2.48 6.41
C PRO A 165 -9.96 -1.07 5.82
N LYS A 166 -10.42 -0.09 6.57
CA LYS A 166 -10.40 1.33 6.23
C LYS A 166 -9.64 2.05 7.33
N LEU A 167 -8.72 2.90 6.93
CA LEU A 167 -7.84 3.64 7.83
C LEU A 167 -8.22 5.10 7.86
N PHE A 168 -8.09 5.69 9.03
CA PHE A 168 -8.11 7.12 9.25
C PHE A 168 -6.76 7.61 9.78
N PHE A 169 -6.51 8.89 9.59
CA PHE A 169 -5.26 9.57 9.93
C PHE A 169 -5.57 10.74 10.84
N LYS A 170 -4.77 10.90 11.90
CA LYS A 170 -4.89 12.00 12.87
C LYS A 170 -3.48 12.50 13.21
N PRO A 171 -3.25 13.83 13.25
CA PRO A 171 -1.96 14.35 13.69
C PRO A 171 -1.83 14.17 15.20
N VAL A 172 -0.66 13.76 15.67
CA VAL A 172 -0.33 13.63 17.11
C VAL A 172 0.49 14.84 17.56
N ARG A 173 1.64 15.05 16.93
CA ARG A 173 2.57 16.16 17.20
C ARG A 173 3.44 16.45 16.00
N SER A 174 4.08 17.62 15.98
CA SER A 174 5.18 17.88 15.06
C SER A 174 6.41 17.06 15.43
N LEU A 175 7.21 16.72 14.42
CA LEU A 175 8.51 16.11 14.61
C LEU A 175 9.53 17.14 15.12
N THR A 176 10.50 16.69 15.91
CA THR A 176 11.68 17.50 16.28
C THR A 176 12.59 17.69 15.07
N GLU A 177 13.56 18.60 15.16
CA GLU A 177 14.49 18.83 14.05
C GLU A 177 15.38 17.60 13.78
N GLU A 178 15.76 16.87 14.82
CA GLU A 178 16.52 15.62 14.69
C GLU A 178 15.70 14.55 13.96
N GLU A 179 14.44 14.37 14.34
CA GLU A 179 13.53 13.41 13.71
C GLU A 179 13.30 13.76 12.23
N LYS A 180 13.14 15.05 11.91
CA LYS A 180 13.01 15.52 10.51
C LYS A 180 14.26 15.18 9.70
N SER A 181 15.45 15.45 10.25
CA SER A 181 16.71 15.14 9.59
C SER A 181 16.83 13.64 9.27
N THR A 182 16.47 12.76 10.22
CA THR A 182 16.49 11.31 9.98
C THR A 182 15.50 10.89 8.90
N VAL A 183 14.29 11.48 8.88
CA VAL A 183 13.28 11.19 7.86
C VAL A 183 13.73 11.65 6.46
N GLU A 184 14.37 12.81 6.37
CA GLU A 184 14.91 13.33 5.10
C GLU A 184 16.03 12.44 4.56
N GLU A 185 16.99 12.05 5.42
CA GLU A 185 18.06 11.11 5.05
C GLU A 185 17.47 9.77 4.59
N THR A 186 16.52 9.23 5.35
CA THR A 186 15.84 7.97 5.05
C THR A 186 15.06 8.04 3.72
N SER A 187 14.41 9.17 3.44
CA SER A 187 13.72 9.40 2.17
C SER A 187 14.69 9.36 1.00
N SER A 188 15.88 9.95 1.12
CA SER A 188 16.84 10.05 0.01
C SER A 188 17.37 8.68 -0.45
N HIS A 189 17.54 7.74 0.48
CA HIS A 189 18.18 6.45 0.19
C HIS A 189 17.21 5.35 -0.28
N ILE A 190 15.97 5.35 0.20
CA ILE A 190 15.15 4.12 0.19
C ILE A 190 13.73 4.32 -0.34
N SER A 191 13.14 5.52 -0.23
CA SER A 191 11.68 5.68 -0.39
C SER A 191 11.21 5.34 -1.80
N THR A 192 11.83 5.88 -2.84
CA THR A 192 11.34 5.76 -4.23
C THR A 192 11.15 4.31 -4.70
N ARG A 193 12.09 3.41 -4.37
CA ARG A 193 12.01 1.98 -4.75
C ARG A 193 10.94 1.21 -3.95
N MET A 194 10.72 1.60 -2.70
CA MET A 194 9.72 0.96 -1.84
C MET A 194 8.30 1.35 -2.27
N VAL A 195 8.06 2.59 -2.71
CA VAL A 195 6.69 3.04 -3.01
C VAL A 195 6.21 2.66 -4.41
N THR A 196 7.12 2.42 -5.36
CA THR A 196 6.80 2.14 -6.77
C THR A 196 6.77 0.66 -7.16
N SER A 197 7.36 -0.23 -6.36
CA SER A 197 7.48 -1.65 -6.71
C SER A 197 6.17 -2.43 -6.50
N PHE A 198 5.41 -2.62 -7.56
CA PHE A 198 4.42 -3.70 -7.59
C PHE A 198 5.18 -5.02 -7.62
N ILE A 199 5.30 -5.70 -6.47
CA ILE A 199 6.02 -6.98 -6.43
C ILE A 199 5.21 -7.99 -7.24
N VAL A 200 5.70 -8.32 -8.43
CA VAL A 200 5.47 -9.63 -9.05
C VAL A 200 6.51 -10.54 -8.40
N GLU A 201 6.13 -11.30 -7.38
CA GLU A 201 6.95 -12.43 -6.95
C GLU A 201 6.91 -13.41 -8.12
N HIS A 202 7.92 -13.37 -8.97
CA HIS A 202 8.19 -14.48 -9.86
C HIS A 202 8.65 -15.61 -8.95
N SER A 203 7.72 -16.41 -8.44
CA SER A 203 8.05 -17.75 -8.01
C SER A 203 8.56 -18.45 -9.27
N SER A 204 9.88 -18.55 -9.43
CA SER A 204 10.47 -19.31 -10.52
C SER A 204 9.77 -20.68 -10.57
N PRO A 205 9.18 -21.08 -11.70
CA PRO A 205 8.60 -22.41 -11.83
C PRO A 205 9.69 -23.50 -11.82
N PHE A 206 10.96 -23.12 -11.93
CA PHE A 206 12.09 -24.02 -11.86
C PHE A 206 12.51 -24.21 -10.40
N LYS A 207 12.18 -25.39 -9.86
CA LYS A 207 12.81 -25.95 -8.67
C LYS A 207 14.13 -26.59 -9.11
N GLU A 208 15.23 -26.28 -8.44
CA GLU A 208 16.48 -27.00 -8.61
C GLU A 208 16.24 -28.46 -8.18
N LEU A 209 16.22 -29.38 -9.14
CA LEU A 209 16.13 -30.82 -8.87
C LEU A 209 17.54 -31.35 -8.79
N SER A 210 17.94 -31.79 -7.60
CA SER A 210 19.18 -32.53 -7.40
C SER A 210 19.05 -33.92 -8.05
N GLY A 211 19.85 -34.16 -9.09
CA GLY A 211 20.18 -35.50 -9.58
C GLY A 211 19.19 -36.10 -10.56
N PHE A 212 19.62 -36.25 -11.81
CA PHE A 212 19.07 -37.23 -12.74
C PHE A 212 20.09 -38.35 -12.84
N GLU A 213 19.80 -39.54 -12.30
CA GLU A 213 20.63 -40.72 -12.53
C GLU A 213 20.31 -41.28 -13.91
N ILE A 214 21.28 -41.17 -14.82
CA ILE A 214 21.20 -41.75 -16.15
C ILE A 214 21.60 -43.23 -15.99
N ASN A 215 20.62 -44.12 -15.85
CA ASN A 215 20.88 -45.55 -16.01
C ASN A 215 21.07 -45.84 -17.50
N ALA A 216 22.30 -45.64 -17.99
CA ALA A 216 22.73 -46.18 -19.27
C ALA A 216 22.87 -47.70 -19.12
N THR A 217 22.07 -48.45 -19.88
CA THR A 217 22.20 -49.90 -20.05
C THR A 217 23.07 -50.19 -21.25
#